data_AF-A0A7S2UKV9-F1
#
_entry.id   AF-A0A7S2UKV9-F1
#
_cell.length_a   1.000
_cell.length_b   1.000
_cell.length_c   1.000
_cell.angle_alpha   90.00
_cell.angle_beta   90.00
_cell.angle_gamma   90.00
#
_symmetry.space_group_name_H-M   'P 1'
#
loop_
_entity.id
_entity.type
_entity.pdbx_description
1 polymer ?
#
loop_
_entity_poly.entity_id
_entity_poly.type
_entity_poly.pdbx_seq_one_letter_code
_entity_poly.pdbx_strand_id
1 'polypeptide(L)'
;VITDKAAVAAVDRQGEESLDNMSLPLLDDFYMCSEWEAKDRQKHMELNRLECTRETTSSHVRSRKVDPRRVVKKYRRSAAGGGATVPDGGKPRSVAQLDVAVHYLLGHVLTTAPFDVDCRHSLAQVAAFVDDRLRAVQVDLTVQTPTMEANNNSKHLILVQRMEARMARYGLLVTYLLSNLDNRSKYEHAFGQTALDG
;
A
#
# COMPACT_ATOMS: atom_id res chain seq x y z
N VAL A 1 44.65 -25.41 11.76
CA VAL A 1 43.44 -25.58 12.61
C VAL A 1 43.85 -25.10 13.99
N ILE A 2 43.49 -23.95 14.55
CA ILE A 2 42.49 -22.89 14.33
C ILE A 2 43.17 -21.60 14.84
N THR A 3 43.04 -20.48 14.13
CA THR A 3 43.45 -19.15 14.62
C THR A 3 42.31 -18.50 15.39
N ASP A 4 42.62 -17.98 16.57
CA ASP A 4 41.72 -17.27 17.47
C ASP A 4 41.10 -16.03 16.80
N LYS A 5 39.77 -16.03 16.71
CA LYS A 5 38.95 -15.00 16.07
C LYS A 5 38.20 -14.19 17.13
N ALA A 6 38.89 -13.79 18.20
CA ALA A 6 38.30 -13.14 19.38
C ALA A 6 38.32 -11.59 19.34
N ALA A 7 38.49 -10.97 18.17
CA ALA A 7 38.66 -9.53 18.08
C ALA A 7 37.88 -8.86 16.92
N VAL A 8 36.62 -9.23 16.69
CA VAL A 8 35.68 -8.39 15.90
C VAL A 8 34.24 -8.66 16.35
N ALA A 9 33.89 -8.31 17.58
CA ALA A 9 32.50 -8.39 18.07
C ALA A 9 32.19 -7.22 19.01
N ALA A 10 32.49 -6.01 18.56
CA ALA A 10 32.10 -4.79 19.27
C ALA A 10 32.02 -3.62 18.28
N VAL A 11 31.07 -3.68 17.34
CA VAL A 11 30.62 -2.50 16.58
C VAL A 11 29.10 -2.59 16.43
N ASP A 12 28.44 -1.54 16.90
CA ASP A 12 27.04 -1.15 16.72
C ASP A 12 25.91 -2.15 17.02
N ARG A 13 25.42 -2.06 18.26
CA ARG A 13 24.03 -2.35 18.63
C ARG A 13 23.30 -1.04 18.97
N GLN A 14 23.11 -0.18 17.97
CA GLN A 14 22.23 0.98 18.11
C GLN A 14 21.24 1.05 16.94
N GLY A 15 19.98 0.71 17.23
CA GLY A 15 18.81 1.24 16.53
C GLY A 15 18.47 0.66 15.15
N GLU A 16 18.26 -0.65 15.04
CA GLU A 16 17.56 -1.23 13.88
C GLU A 16 16.10 -1.52 14.26
N GLU A 17 15.23 -0.52 14.16
CA GLU A 17 13.80 -0.78 14.07
C GLU A 17 13.49 -1.26 12.64
N SER A 18 13.13 -2.54 12.51
CA SER A 18 12.65 -3.08 11.25
C SER A 18 11.38 -2.32 10.83
N LEU A 19 11.30 -1.92 9.56
CA LEU A 19 10.09 -1.32 8.98
C LEU A 19 8.87 -2.27 9.04
N ASP A 20 9.10 -3.55 9.33
CA ASP A 20 8.06 -4.55 9.58
C ASP A 20 7.38 -4.38 10.95
N ASN A 21 7.94 -3.56 11.84
CA ASN A 21 7.38 -3.23 13.17
C ASN A 21 6.73 -1.85 13.26
N MET A 22 6.68 -1.08 12.16
CA MET A 22 5.94 0.18 12.14
C MET A 22 4.44 -0.10 12.19
N SER A 23 3.90 -0.12 13.41
CA SER A 23 2.46 -0.05 13.61
C SER A 23 1.94 1.22 12.91
N LEU A 24 1.04 1.03 11.94
CA LEU A 24 0.26 2.07 11.25
C LEU A 24 -0.11 3.32 12.09
N PRO A 25 -0.40 3.25 13.42
CA PRO A 25 -0.66 4.43 14.26
C PRO A 25 0.42 5.51 14.39
N LEU A 26 1.67 5.31 13.95
CA LEU A 26 2.74 6.32 14.06
C LEU A 26 3.00 7.13 12.78
N LEU A 27 2.26 6.87 11.71
CA LEU A 27 2.43 7.59 10.45
C LEU A 27 1.83 9.00 10.54
N ASP A 28 2.51 9.95 9.91
CA ASP A 28 1.98 11.29 9.68
C ASP A 28 0.65 11.21 8.89
N ASP A 29 -0.21 12.19 9.14
CA ASP A 29 -1.43 12.35 8.35
C ASP A 29 -1.07 12.50 6.87
N PHE A 30 -1.83 11.82 5.99
CA PHE A 30 -1.60 11.85 4.54
C PHE A 30 -0.25 11.27 4.10
N TYR A 31 0.31 10.31 4.85
CA TYR A 31 1.58 9.68 4.48
C TYR A 31 1.55 8.92 3.13
N MET A 32 0.40 8.30 2.80
CA MET A 32 0.23 7.44 1.61
C MET A 32 -0.41 8.15 0.39
N CYS A 33 -0.85 9.39 0.54
CA CYS A 33 -1.56 10.21 -0.46
C CYS A 33 -1.41 11.69 -0.11
N SER A 34 -1.30 12.63 -1.06
CA SER A 34 -1.24 14.05 -0.68
C SER A 34 -2.55 14.52 -0.05
N GLU A 35 -2.46 15.46 0.90
CA GLU A 35 -3.63 16.08 1.52
C GLU A 35 -4.53 16.74 0.47
N TRP A 36 -3.92 17.39 -0.53
CA TRP A 36 -4.66 18.00 -1.63
C TRP A 36 -5.47 16.97 -2.42
N GLU A 37 -4.85 15.86 -2.83
CA GLU A 37 -5.54 14.80 -3.60
C GLU A 37 -6.67 14.17 -2.78
N ALA A 38 -6.44 13.95 -1.48
CA ALA A 38 -7.43 13.44 -0.55
C ALA A 38 -8.65 14.38 -0.44
N LYS A 39 -8.41 15.68 -0.23
CA LYS A 39 -9.45 16.71 -0.13
C LYS A 39 -10.18 16.93 -1.45
N ASP A 40 -9.47 16.89 -2.57
CA ASP A 40 -10.06 17.02 -3.91
C ASP A 40 -11.05 15.89 -4.17
N ARG A 41 -10.67 14.63 -3.86
CA ARG A 41 -11.59 13.49 -3.97
C ARG A 41 -12.78 13.59 -3.03
N GLN A 42 -12.61 14.14 -1.83
CA GLN A 42 -13.76 14.41 -0.95
C GLN A 42 -14.72 15.42 -1.56
N LYS A 43 -14.19 16.53 -2.07
CA LYS A 43 -14.96 17.61 -2.70
C LYS A 43 -15.75 17.12 -3.91
N HIS A 44 -15.14 16.27 -4.73
CA HIS A 44 -15.75 15.71 -5.95
C HIS A 44 -16.55 14.42 -5.72
N MET A 45 -16.78 14.02 -4.45
CA MET A 45 -17.53 12.80 -4.09
C MET A 45 -16.92 11.51 -4.64
N GLU A 46 -15.60 11.49 -4.82
CA GLU A 46 -14.84 10.34 -5.34
C GLU A 46 -14.17 9.48 -4.25
N LEU A 47 -14.39 9.79 -2.97
CA LEU A 47 -13.85 8.98 -1.87
C LEU A 47 -14.44 7.58 -1.84
N ASN A 48 -13.54 6.59 -1.83
CA ASN A 48 -13.93 5.23 -1.52
C ASN A 48 -14.24 5.11 -0.01
N ARG A 49 -15.18 4.23 0.35
CA ARG A 49 -15.52 3.94 1.75
C ARG A 49 -14.31 3.47 2.57
N LEU A 50 -13.39 2.75 1.94
CA LEU A 50 -12.14 2.28 2.56
C LEU A 50 -11.16 3.41 2.92
N GLU A 51 -11.39 4.62 2.41
CA GLU A 51 -10.58 5.82 2.66
C GLU A 51 -11.27 6.79 3.62
N CYS A 52 -12.49 6.44 4.07
CA CYS A 52 -13.29 7.29 4.93
C CYS A 52 -13.03 7.00 6.41
N THR A 53 -13.33 7.99 7.25
CA THR A 53 -13.36 7.78 8.70
C THR A 53 -14.44 6.76 9.06
N ARG A 54 -14.27 6.09 10.21
CA ARG A 54 -15.24 5.08 10.67
C ARG A 54 -16.64 5.65 10.84
N GLU A 55 -16.76 6.89 11.27
CA GLU A 55 -18.04 7.57 11.52
C GLU A 55 -18.81 7.82 10.21
N THR A 56 -18.11 7.96 9.08
CA THR A 56 -18.71 8.41 7.82
C THR A 56 -18.64 7.38 6.69
N THR A 57 -17.98 6.24 6.89
CA THR A 57 -17.84 5.18 5.87
C THR A 57 -19.20 4.67 5.36
N SER A 58 -20.16 4.49 6.26
CA SER A 58 -21.52 4.03 5.95
C SER A 58 -22.49 5.17 5.61
N SER A 59 -22.04 6.42 5.65
CA SER A 59 -22.85 7.58 5.29
C SER A 59 -23.02 7.75 3.77
N HIS A 60 -23.99 8.59 3.41
CA HIS A 60 -24.18 9.05 2.03
C HIS A 60 -22.88 9.68 1.49
N VAL A 61 -22.61 9.53 0.18
CA VAL A 61 -21.33 9.91 -0.44
C VAL A 61 -20.95 11.37 -0.19
N ARG A 62 -21.92 12.28 -0.13
CA ARG A 62 -21.73 13.72 0.17
C ARG A 62 -21.25 14.02 1.58
N SER A 63 -21.49 13.11 2.52
CA SER A 63 -21.17 13.29 3.95
C SER A 63 -19.88 12.57 4.35
N ARG A 64 -19.29 11.80 3.44
CA ARG A 64 -18.04 11.07 3.67
C ARG A 64 -16.91 12.03 3.98
N LYS A 65 -16.14 11.69 5.01
CA LYS A 65 -14.94 12.40 5.43
C LYS A 65 -13.73 11.52 5.20
N VAL A 66 -12.70 12.08 4.59
CA VAL A 66 -11.43 11.39 4.40
C VAL A 66 -10.77 11.11 5.75
N ASP A 67 -10.24 9.91 5.90
CA ASP A 67 -9.36 9.56 7.00
C ASP A 67 -7.90 9.72 6.52
N PRO A 68 -7.13 10.68 7.08
CA PRO A 68 -5.76 10.95 6.67
C PRO A 68 -4.82 9.74 6.76
N ARG A 69 -5.14 8.75 7.59
CA ARG A 69 -4.31 7.55 7.81
C ARG A 69 -4.74 6.37 6.95
N ARG A 70 -5.90 6.42 6.31
CA ARG A 70 -6.42 5.37 5.43
C ARG A 70 -6.34 5.72 3.95
N VAL A 71 -6.24 7.00 3.64
CA VAL A 71 -6.27 7.49 2.26
C VAL A 71 -4.98 7.13 1.52
N VAL A 72 -5.12 6.46 0.37
CA VAL A 72 -4.01 6.05 -0.49
C VAL A 72 -4.17 6.74 -1.85
N LYS A 73 -3.04 7.12 -2.46
CA LYS A 73 -3.02 7.74 -3.79
C LYS A 73 -3.78 6.91 -4.82
N LYS A 74 -4.74 7.52 -5.49
CA LYS A 74 -5.55 6.92 -6.57
C LYS A 74 -4.76 6.90 -7.87
N TYR A 75 -4.89 5.84 -8.66
CA TYR A 75 -4.27 5.82 -9.98
C TYR A 75 -4.99 6.81 -10.91
N ARG A 76 -4.21 7.72 -11.50
CA ARG A 76 -4.71 8.62 -12.55
C ARG A 76 -4.28 8.06 -13.91
N ARG A 77 -5.26 7.75 -14.75
CA ARG A 77 -5.01 7.44 -16.15
C ARG A 77 -4.63 8.72 -16.87
N SER A 78 -3.52 8.73 -17.61
CA SER A 78 -3.30 9.76 -18.62
C SER A 78 -4.48 9.70 -19.60
N ALA A 79 -5.20 10.81 -19.76
CA ALA A 79 -5.98 11.00 -20.97
C ALA A 79 -4.98 11.05 -22.13
N ALA A 80 -5.31 10.43 -23.27
CA ALA A 80 -4.40 10.25 -24.40
C ALA A 80 -3.52 11.49 -24.66
N GLY A 81 -2.20 11.32 -24.63
CA GLY A 81 -1.22 12.38 -24.97
C GLY A 81 -0.75 13.27 -23.82
N GLY A 82 -1.35 13.21 -22.63
CA GLY A 82 -0.82 13.89 -21.44
C GLY A 82 0.23 13.03 -20.76
N GLY A 83 1.52 13.35 -20.94
CA GLY A 83 2.59 12.76 -20.12
C GLY A 83 2.21 12.80 -18.64
N ALA A 84 2.69 11.85 -17.85
CA ALA A 84 2.42 11.74 -16.42
C ALA A 84 3.04 12.94 -15.66
N THR A 85 2.48 14.13 -15.85
CA THR A 85 2.77 15.28 -15.04
C THR A 85 2.16 15.01 -13.69
N VAL A 86 2.98 15.11 -12.64
CA VAL A 86 2.45 15.12 -11.28
C VAL A 86 1.45 16.28 -11.25
N PRO A 87 0.14 16.04 -11.08
CA PRO A 87 -0.89 17.07 -11.27
C PRO A 87 -0.80 18.22 -10.26
N ASP A 88 0.15 18.15 -9.34
CA ASP A 88 0.19 18.91 -8.10
C ASP A 88 1.56 19.57 -7.85
N GLY A 89 2.53 19.45 -8.77
CA GLY A 89 3.93 19.83 -8.46
C GLY A 89 4.52 19.10 -7.25
N GLY A 90 3.80 18.09 -6.73
CA GLY A 90 4.16 17.33 -5.55
C GLY A 90 5.37 16.46 -5.83
N LYS A 91 6.26 16.36 -4.85
CA LYS A 91 7.38 15.45 -4.90
C LYS A 91 6.86 14.02 -5.10
N PRO A 92 7.45 13.21 -6.00
CA PRO A 92 7.15 11.79 -6.09
C PRO A 92 7.26 11.11 -4.71
N ARG A 93 6.32 10.21 -4.37
CA ARG A 93 6.36 9.47 -3.11
C ARG A 93 7.68 8.73 -3.00
N SER A 94 8.34 8.84 -1.84
CA SER A 94 9.58 8.11 -1.57
C SER A 94 9.34 6.61 -1.55
N VAL A 95 10.40 5.81 -1.74
CA VAL A 95 10.31 4.34 -1.72
C VAL A 95 9.77 3.83 -0.37
N ALA A 96 10.09 4.49 0.74
CA ALA A 96 9.52 4.18 2.06
C ALA A 96 8.00 4.43 2.12
N GLN A 97 7.50 5.52 1.54
CA GLN A 97 6.06 5.78 1.45
C GLN A 97 5.35 4.74 0.56
N LEU A 98 6.01 4.27 -0.51
CA LEU A 98 5.48 3.23 -1.38
C LEU A 98 5.40 1.89 -0.64
N ASP A 99 6.42 1.52 0.12
CA ASP A 99 6.44 0.28 0.91
C ASP A 99 5.35 0.27 1.98
N VAL A 100 5.18 1.37 2.70
CA VAL A 100 4.09 1.54 3.67
C VAL A 100 2.73 1.43 2.99
N ALA A 101 2.54 2.01 1.80
CA ALA A 101 1.29 1.90 1.07
C ALA A 101 1.00 0.44 0.66
N VAL A 102 2.00 -0.30 0.16
CA VAL A 102 1.86 -1.73 -0.18
C VAL A 102 1.54 -2.55 1.06
N HIS A 103 2.26 -2.31 2.17
CA HIS A 103 2.02 -2.98 3.44
C HIS A 103 0.59 -2.73 3.94
N TYR A 104 0.11 -1.49 3.92
CA TYR A 104 -1.26 -1.15 4.32
C TYR A 104 -2.31 -1.81 3.41
N LEU A 105 -2.15 -1.71 2.09
CA LEU A 105 -3.12 -2.27 1.14
C LEU A 105 -3.24 -3.79 1.27
N LEU A 106 -2.10 -4.48 1.32
CA LEU A 106 -2.06 -5.95 1.30
C LEU A 106 -2.21 -6.55 2.69
N GLY A 107 -1.55 -5.97 3.69
CA GLY A 107 -1.54 -6.48 5.06
C GLY A 107 -2.74 -6.05 5.91
N HIS A 108 -3.39 -4.92 5.58
CA HIS A 108 -4.54 -4.41 6.33
C HIS A 108 -5.82 -4.38 5.50
N VAL A 109 -5.85 -3.69 4.35
CA VAL A 109 -7.10 -3.49 3.60
C VAL A 109 -7.63 -4.82 3.05
N LEU A 110 -6.79 -5.61 2.38
CA LEU A 110 -7.20 -6.89 1.79
C LEU A 110 -7.66 -7.90 2.85
N THR A 111 -6.96 -7.94 3.99
CA THR A 111 -7.17 -8.93 5.04
C THR A 111 -8.35 -8.56 5.94
N THR A 112 -8.60 -7.28 6.22
CA THR A 112 -9.62 -6.87 7.20
C THR A 112 -10.93 -6.41 6.57
N ALA A 113 -10.90 -5.67 5.46
CA ALA A 113 -12.10 -5.04 4.89
C ALA A 113 -13.21 -6.01 4.44
N PRO A 114 -12.91 -7.21 3.91
CA PRO A 114 -13.96 -8.19 3.59
C PRO A 114 -14.74 -8.72 4.81
N PHE A 115 -14.15 -8.61 6.01
CA PHE A 115 -14.72 -9.13 7.25
C PHE A 115 -15.19 -8.03 8.21
N ASP A 116 -15.07 -6.76 7.82
CA ASP A 116 -15.52 -5.64 8.62
C ASP A 116 -17.06 -5.69 8.81
N VAL A 117 -17.47 -5.78 10.07
CA VAL A 117 -18.88 -5.90 10.47
C VAL A 117 -19.66 -4.61 10.25
N ASP A 118 -18.99 -3.46 10.31
CA ASP A 118 -19.60 -2.14 10.20
C ASP A 118 -19.76 -1.71 8.73
N CYS A 119 -18.92 -2.26 7.85
CA CYS A 119 -18.97 -1.99 6.41
C CYS A 119 -18.55 -3.21 5.58
N ARG A 120 -19.52 -4.07 5.26
CA ARG A 120 -19.28 -5.24 4.39
C ARG A 120 -18.96 -4.82 2.96
N HIS A 121 -17.69 -4.94 2.60
CA HIS A 121 -17.25 -4.89 1.20
C HIS A 121 -17.22 -6.30 0.64
N SER A 122 -17.67 -6.49 -0.61
CA SER A 122 -17.40 -7.75 -1.29
C SER A 122 -15.90 -7.85 -1.60
N LEU A 123 -15.38 -9.07 -1.69
CA LEU A 123 -13.98 -9.29 -2.08
C LEU A 123 -13.65 -8.58 -3.41
N ALA A 124 -14.57 -8.59 -4.38
CA ALA A 124 -14.41 -7.90 -5.65
C ALA A 124 -14.30 -6.37 -5.51
N GLN A 125 -15.04 -5.76 -4.57
CA GLN A 125 -14.93 -4.33 -4.29
C GLN A 125 -13.60 -3.96 -3.63
N VAL A 126 -13.13 -4.81 -2.70
CA VAL A 126 -11.82 -4.63 -2.05
C VAL A 126 -10.70 -4.80 -3.07
N ALA A 127 -10.75 -5.86 -3.90
CA ALA A 127 -9.78 -6.09 -4.96
C ALA A 127 -9.72 -4.92 -5.96
N ALA A 128 -10.88 -4.44 -6.44
CA ALA A 128 -10.91 -3.31 -7.36
C ALA A 128 -10.30 -2.03 -6.76
N PHE A 129 -10.47 -1.80 -5.46
CA PHE A 129 -9.82 -0.72 -4.74
C PHE A 129 -8.30 -0.93 -4.67
N VAL A 130 -7.86 -2.10 -4.20
CA VAL A 130 -6.44 -2.44 -4.03
C VAL A 130 -5.71 -2.39 -5.38
N ASP A 131 -6.29 -2.94 -6.45
CA ASP A 131 -5.74 -2.94 -7.81
C ASP A 131 -5.46 -1.52 -8.31
N ASP A 132 -6.43 -0.61 -8.12
CA ASP A 132 -6.25 0.79 -8.53
C ASP A 132 -5.10 1.46 -7.75
N ARG A 133 -5.05 1.26 -6.43
CA ARG A 133 -4.01 1.88 -5.58
C ARG A 133 -2.63 1.26 -5.83
N LEU A 134 -2.52 -0.05 -6.06
CA LEU A 134 -1.27 -0.70 -6.46
C LEU A 134 -0.79 -0.23 -7.83
N ARG A 135 -1.70 0.04 -8.77
CA ARG A 135 -1.32 0.64 -10.05
C ARG A 135 -0.72 2.03 -9.89
N ALA A 136 -1.20 2.82 -8.93
CA ALA A 136 -0.57 4.10 -8.58
C ALA A 136 0.83 3.93 -7.97
N VAL A 137 1.03 2.89 -7.15
CA VAL A 137 2.35 2.52 -6.62
C VAL A 137 3.30 2.11 -7.74
N GLN A 138 2.86 1.27 -8.68
CA GLN A 138 3.67 0.84 -9.83
C GLN A 138 4.12 2.04 -10.67
N VAL A 139 3.23 3.00 -10.95
CA VAL A 139 3.61 4.24 -11.66
C VAL A 139 4.68 5.00 -10.88
N ASP A 140 4.50 5.20 -9.58
CA ASP A 140 5.49 5.93 -8.79
C ASP A 140 6.83 5.18 -8.70
N LEU A 141 6.84 3.85 -8.66
CA LEU A 141 8.06 3.04 -8.73
C LEU A 141 8.82 3.26 -10.03
N THR A 142 8.13 3.31 -11.17
CA THR A 142 8.80 3.60 -12.47
C THR A 142 9.46 4.97 -12.50
N VAL A 143 8.92 5.94 -11.77
CA VAL A 143 9.53 7.28 -11.63
C VAL A 143 10.76 7.24 -10.71
N GLN A 144 10.80 6.32 -9.73
CA GLN A 144 11.92 6.16 -8.82
C GLN A 144 13.08 5.31 -9.41
N THR A 145 12.84 4.40 -10.35
CA THR A 145 13.91 3.51 -10.89
C THR A 145 15.16 4.26 -11.37
N PRO A 146 15.08 5.34 -12.18
CA PRO A 146 16.27 6.05 -12.64
C PRO A 146 17.04 6.75 -11.52
N THR A 147 16.36 7.21 -10.46
CA THR A 147 17.01 7.87 -9.31
C THR A 147 17.72 6.87 -8.40
N MET A 148 17.28 5.61 -8.40
CA MET A 148 17.86 4.52 -7.60
C MET A 148 19.13 3.99 -8.25
N GLU A 149 19.13 3.80 -9.58
CA GLU A 149 20.31 3.37 -10.35
C GLU A 149 21.47 4.36 -10.24
N ALA A 150 21.19 5.66 -10.20
CA ALA A 150 22.21 6.69 -10.02
C ALA A 150 22.85 6.70 -8.60
N ASN A 151 22.13 6.21 -7.58
CA ASN A 151 22.52 6.36 -6.18
C ASN A 151 23.10 5.07 -5.53
N ASN A 152 23.23 3.95 -6.27
CA ASN A 152 23.79 2.69 -5.77
C ASN A 152 23.24 2.23 -4.40
N ASN A 153 21.96 2.47 -4.12
CA ASN A 153 21.39 2.20 -2.81
C ASN A 153 20.79 0.78 -2.75
N SER A 154 21.61 -0.20 -2.36
CA SER A 154 21.22 -1.62 -2.31
C SER A 154 20.01 -1.90 -1.41
N LYS A 155 19.83 -1.14 -0.32
CA LYS A 155 18.68 -1.31 0.60
C LYS A 155 17.36 -0.97 -0.10
N HIS A 156 17.38 0.10 -0.86
CA HIS A 156 16.25 0.58 -1.65
C HIS A 156 15.85 -0.42 -2.75
N LEU A 157 16.83 -1.05 -3.41
CA LEU A 157 16.59 -2.09 -4.40
C LEU A 157 15.91 -3.33 -3.78
N ILE A 158 16.42 -3.80 -2.63
CA ILE A 158 15.81 -4.93 -1.90
C ILE A 158 14.36 -4.62 -1.52
N LEU A 159 14.09 -3.40 -1.07
CA LEU A 159 12.73 -2.98 -0.70
C LEU A 159 11.78 -2.99 -1.91
N VAL A 160 12.24 -2.53 -3.07
CA VAL A 160 11.46 -2.58 -4.31
C VAL A 160 11.19 -4.01 -4.75
N GLN A 161 12.20 -4.87 -4.76
CA GLN A 161 12.03 -6.29 -5.09
C GLN A 161 11.02 -6.97 -4.15
N ARG A 162 11.06 -6.64 -2.85
CA ARG A 162 10.09 -7.12 -1.87
C ARG A 162 8.67 -6.64 -2.17
N MET A 163 8.49 -5.36 -2.49
CA MET A 163 7.19 -4.82 -2.89
C MET A 163 6.67 -5.51 -4.15
N GLU A 164 7.51 -5.68 -5.18
CA GLU A 164 7.15 -6.33 -6.44
C GLU A 164 6.73 -7.79 -6.22
N ALA A 165 7.49 -8.54 -5.40
CA ALA A 165 7.12 -9.90 -5.04
C ALA A 165 5.76 -9.98 -4.34
N ARG A 166 5.48 -9.09 -3.38
CA ARG A 166 4.18 -9.04 -2.68
C ARG A 166 3.04 -8.69 -3.63
N MET A 167 3.23 -7.71 -4.53
CA MET A 167 2.23 -7.36 -5.54
C MET A 167 1.97 -8.51 -6.52
N ALA A 168 2.99 -9.26 -6.92
CA ALA A 168 2.85 -10.42 -7.78
C ALA A 168 2.04 -11.55 -7.09
N ARG A 169 2.36 -11.85 -5.82
CA ARG A 169 1.60 -12.83 -5.02
C ARG A 169 0.16 -12.43 -4.83
N TYR A 170 -0.08 -11.14 -4.54
CA TYR A 170 -1.43 -10.57 -4.49
C TYR A 170 -2.20 -10.84 -5.79
N GLY A 171 -1.58 -10.57 -6.95
CA GLY A 171 -2.22 -10.80 -8.25
C GLY A 171 -2.65 -12.25 -8.47
N LEU A 172 -1.78 -13.21 -8.11
CA LEU A 172 -2.09 -14.65 -8.16
C LEU A 172 -3.23 -15.02 -7.19
N LEU A 173 -3.12 -14.56 -5.95
CA LEU A 173 -4.10 -14.82 -4.88
C LEU A 173 -5.48 -14.30 -5.25
N VAL A 174 -5.59 -13.03 -5.64
CA VAL A 174 -6.89 -12.42 -5.98
C VAL A 174 -7.49 -13.06 -7.22
N THR A 175 -6.68 -13.41 -8.23
CA THR A 175 -7.19 -14.16 -9.39
C THR A 175 -7.77 -15.51 -8.97
N TYR A 176 -7.11 -16.23 -8.06
CA TYR A 176 -7.62 -17.50 -7.51
C TYR A 176 -8.92 -17.32 -6.71
N LEU A 177 -8.98 -16.29 -5.86
CA LEU A 177 -10.16 -16.06 -5.03
C LEU A 177 -11.37 -15.56 -5.85
N LEU A 178 -11.13 -14.72 -6.86
CA LEU A 178 -12.17 -14.19 -7.73
C LEU A 178 -12.60 -15.16 -8.83
N SER A 179 -11.79 -16.16 -9.19
CA SER A 179 -12.22 -17.22 -10.12
C SER A 179 -13.19 -18.22 -9.48
N ASN A 180 -13.28 -18.24 -8.15
CA ASN A 180 -14.12 -19.15 -7.37
C ASN A 180 -15.29 -18.43 -6.67
N LEU A 181 -15.82 -17.34 -7.25
CA LEU A 181 -16.86 -16.50 -6.63
C LEU A 181 -18.17 -17.25 -6.29
N ASP A 182 -18.41 -18.40 -6.89
CA ASP A 182 -19.55 -19.27 -6.56
C ASP A 182 -19.45 -19.90 -5.15
N ASN A 183 -18.26 -19.85 -4.52
CA ASN A 183 -17.99 -20.46 -3.22
C ASN A 183 -17.47 -19.43 -2.21
N ARG A 184 -18.39 -18.55 -1.77
CA ARG A 184 -18.16 -17.37 -0.93
C ARG A 184 -17.44 -17.62 0.41
N SER A 185 -17.28 -18.86 0.87
CA SER A 185 -16.78 -19.20 2.21
C SER A 185 -15.28 -19.47 2.31
N LYS A 186 -14.51 -19.45 1.21
CA LYS A 186 -13.12 -19.95 1.21
C LYS A 186 -12.03 -18.94 1.57
N TYR A 187 -12.31 -17.64 1.61
CA TYR A 187 -11.28 -16.68 2.01
C TYR A 187 -11.15 -16.68 3.54
N GLU A 188 -10.15 -17.38 4.06
CA GLU A 188 -9.76 -17.30 5.47
C GLU A 188 -8.75 -16.17 5.65
N HIS A 189 -8.97 -15.30 6.65
CA HIS A 189 -8.06 -14.19 6.98
C HIS A 189 -6.60 -14.65 7.15
N ALA A 190 -6.40 -15.82 7.79
CA ALA A 190 -5.09 -16.42 7.98
C ALA A 190 -4.42 -16.84 6.65
N PHE A 191 -5.20 -17.39 5.72
CA PHE A 191 -4.72 -17.73 4.37
C PHE A 191 -4.28 -16.49 3.61
N GLY A 192 -5.08 -15.41 3.68
CA GLY A 192 -4.76 -14.12 3.08
C GLY A 192 -3.44 -13.53 3.58
N GLN A 193 -3.21 -13.54 4.89
CA GLN A 193 -1.96 -13.07 5.48
C GLN A 193 -0.77 -13.95 5.08
N THR A 194 -0.91 -15.28 5.22
CA THR A 194 0.17 -16.24 4.92
C THR A 194 0.62 -16.17 3.47
N ALA A 195 -0.32 -16.01 2.53
CA ALA A 195 -0.01 -15.92 1.10
C ALA A 195 0.83 -14.68 0.75
N LEU A 196 0.84 -13.65 1.60
CA LEU A 196 1.50 -12.37 1.35
C LEU A 196 2.84 -12.19 2.06
N ASP A 197 3.10 -12.95 3.14
CA ASP A 197 4.25 -12.74 4.05
C ASP A 197 5.46 -13.66 3.79
N GLY A 198 5.44 -14.48 2.73
CA GLY A 198 6.54 -15.39 2.36
C GLY A 198 7.74 -14.76 1.65
#